data_AF-A0A9N9GXZ3-F1
#
_entry.id   AF-A0A9N9GXZ3-F1
#
_cell.length_a   1.000
_cell.length_b   1.000
_cell.length_c   1.000
_cell.angle_alpha   90.00
_cell.angle_beta   90.00
_cell.angle_gamma   90.00
#
_symmetry.space_group_name_H-M   'P 1'
#
loop_
_entity.id
_entity.type
_entity.pdbx_description
1 polymer ?
#
loop_
_entity_poly.entity_id
_entity_poly.type
_entity_poly.pdbx_seq_one_letter_code
_entity_poly.pdbx_strand_id
1 'polypeptide(L)'
;SAMNKVNGLLKSELDQFYTNPLTAKKLTSIFLEKIKELGYKKITFIEPSAGTGNFCQAIRELSKTNSSISKKILAFDIEPKSKQENIIKTNFLTLE
;
A
#
# COMPACT_ATOMS: atom_id res chain seq x y z
N SER A 1 -22.03 2.64 31.29
CA SER A 1 -21.55 3.95 30.80
C SER A 1 -22.12 4.16 29.41
N ALA A 2 -22.87 5.24 29.19
CA ALA A 2 -23.69 5.42 28.00
C ALA A 2 -22.84 5.72 26.75
N MET A 3 -23.09 5.00 25.66
CA MET A 3 -22.56 5.30 24.33
C MET A 3 -23.18 6.62 23.85
N ASN A 4 -22.37 7.67 23.77
CA ASN A 4 -22.72 8.88 23.04
C ASN A 4 -22.82 8.54 21.54
N LYS A 5 -24.05 8.36 21.05
CA LYS A 5 -24.38 8.42 19.63
C LYS A 5 -24.16 9.85 19.14
N VAL A 6 -22.98 10.13 18.60
CA VAL A 6 -22.76 11.31 17.77
C VAL A 6 -23.04 10.88 16.33
N ASN A 7 -24.02 11.52 15.70
CA ASN A 7 -24.26 11.40 14.26
C ASN A 7 -23.05 11.97 13.52
N GLY A 8 -22.19 11.08 13.05
CA GLY A 8 -20.99 11.41 12.28
C GLY A 8 -19.92 10.35 12.55
N LEU A 9 -19.84 9.36 11.66
CA LEU A 9 -18.81 8.31 11.52
C LEU A 9 -18.14 7.86 12.83
N LEU A 10 -18.37 6.61 13.26
CA LEU A 10 -17.55 5.95 14.29
C LEU A 10 -16.07 6.21 13.98
N LYS A 11 -15.41 7.04 14.81
CA LYS A 11 -14.01 7.41 14.63
C LYS A 11 -13.18 6.16 14.84
N SER A 12 -12.61 5.59 13.77
CA SER A 12 -11.60 4.56 13.93
C SER A 12 -10.40 5.20 14.64
N GLU A 13 -9.84 4.53 15.66
CA GLU A 13 -8.68 5.06 16.42
C GLU A 13 -7.47 5.38 15.53
N LEU A 14 -7.41 4.73 14.35
CA LEU A 14 -6.33 4.86 13.37
C LEU A 14 -6.65 5.77 12.17
N ASP A 15 -7.83 6.39 12.13
CA ASP A 15 -8.32 7.24 11.03
C ASP A 15 -8.01 6.68 9.61
N GLN A 16 -8.41 5.44 9.36
CA GLN A 16 -8.02 4.71 8.14
C GLN A 16 -8.77 5.22 6.90
N PHE A 17 -8.03 5.71 5.91
CA PHE A 17 -8.53 6.02 4.57
C PHE A 17 -7.84 5.15 3.52
N TYR A 18 -8.63 4.53 2.64
CA TYR A 18 -8.11 3.63 1.62
C TYR A 18 -8.04 4.33 0.26
N THR A 19 -6.87 4.29 -0.37
CA THR A 19 -6.68 4.84 -1.71
C THR A 19 -7.55 4.10 -2.72
N ASN A 20 -8.29 4.80 -3.58
CA ASN A 20 -9.05 4.19 -4.66
C ASN A 20 -8.12 3.36 -5.60
N PRO A 21 -8.50 2.13 -6.01
CA PRO A 21 -7.67 1.29 -6.87
C PRO A 21 -7.24 1.92 -8.19
N LEU A 22 -8.11 2.73 -8.82
CA LEU A 22 -7.79 3.43 -10.07
C LEU A 22 -6.76 4.53 -9.84
N THR A 23 -6.86 5.25 -8.71
CA THR A 23 -5.88 6.25 -8.30
C THR A 23 -4.52 5.59 -8.04
N ALA A 24 -4.49 4.50 -7.27
CA ALA A 24 -3.27 3.75 -6.99
C ALA A 24 -2.59 3.27 -8.28
N LYS A 25 -3.37 2.72 -9.22
CA LYS A 25 -2.87 2.28 -10.54
C LYS A 25 -2.31 3.43 -11.37
N LYS A 26 -3.02 4.56 -11.45
CA LYS A 26 -2.57 5.76 -12.19
C LYS A 26 -1.25 6.30 -11.65
N LEU A 27 -1.15 6.47 -10.33
CA LEU A 27 0.07 6.97 -9.68
C LEU A 27 1.24 6.00 -9.86
N THR A 28 0.99 4.70 -9.67
CA THR A 28 2.02 3.66 -9.85
C THR A 28 2.56 3.64 -11.28
N SER A 29 1.69 3.79 -12.29
CA SER A 29 2.12 3.84 -13.69
C SER A 29 3.06 5.02 -13.93
N ILE A 30 2.73 6.22 -13.46
CA ILE A 30 3.58 7.41 -13.59
C ILE A 30 4.93 7.18 -12.91
N PHE A 31 4.91 6.64 -11.69
CA PHE A 31 6.12 6.36 -10.92
C PHE A 31 7.03 5.34 -11.61
N LEU A 32 6.47 4.24 -12.13
CA LEU A 32 7.24 3.20 -12.80
C LEU A 32 7.86 3.70 -14.11
N GLU A 33 7.21 4.57 -14.88
CA GLU A 33 7.84 5.19 -16.05
C GLU A 33 9.05 6.04 -15.64
N LYS A 34 8.93 6.84 -14.58
CA LYS A 34 10.06 7.64 -14.05
C LYS A 34 11.19 6.80 -13.51
N ILE A 35 10.89 5.68 -12.87
CA ILE A 35 11.91 4.76 -12.39
C ILE A 35 12.67 4.09 -13.54
N LYS A 36 12.04 3.80 -14.68
CA LYS A 36 12.74 3.22 -15.84
C LYS A 36 13.84 4.15 -16.37
N GLU A 37 13.59 5.46 -16.35
CA GLU A 37 14.57 6.48 -16.76
C GLU A 37 15.86 6.42 -15.91
N LEU A 38 15.80 5.85 -14.70
CA LEU A 38 16.95 5.72 -13.79
C LEU A 38 17.80 4.46 -14.05
N GLY A 39 17.36 3.54 -14.92
CA GLY A 39 18.16 2.38 -15.34
C GLY A 39 18.35 1.28 -14.29
N TYR A 40 17.56 1.24 -13.21
CA TYR A 40 17.65 0.19 -12.20
C TYR A 40 17.19 -1.17 -12.73
N LYS A 41 17.98 -2.23 -12.47
CA LYS A 41 17.66 -3.62 -12.89
C LYS A 41 16.86 -4.40 -11.84
N LYS A 42 16.97 -4.03 -10.57
CA LYS A 42 16.32 -4.67 -9.43
C LYS A 42 15.80 -3.60 -8.48
N ILE A 43 14.54 -3.71 -8.08
CA ILE A 43 13.90 -2.72 -7.22
C ILE A 43 13.16 -3.44 -6.10
N THR A 44 13.37 -2.99 -4.87
CA THR A 44 12.57 -3.39 -3.72
C THR A 44 11.70 -2.20 -3.33
N PHE A 45 10.39 -2.37 -3.43
CA PHE A 45 9.41 -1.40 -2.96
C PHE A 45 9.11 -1.71 -1.49
N ILE A 46 9.04 -0.65 -0.69
CA ILE A 46 8.62 -0.70 0.70
C ILE A 46 7.33 0.11 0.79
N GLU A 47 6.25 -0.54 1.17
CA GLU A 47 4.94 0.08 1.38
C GLU A 47 4.60 0.02 2.88
N PRO A 48 4.90 1.08 3.65
CA PRO A 48 4.39 1.24 5.00
C PRO A 48 2.91 1.64 4.95
N SER A 49 2.14 1.29 5.98
CA SER A 49 0.71 1.60 6.07
C SER A 49 -0.09 1.12 4.85
N ALA A 50 0.19 -0.12 4.41
CA ALA A 50 -0.31 -0.67 3.16
C ALA A 50 -1.84 -0.83 3.11
N GLY A 51 -2.53 -0.84 4.25
CA GLY A 51 -4.00 -0.92 4.37
C GLY A 51 -4.61 -2.11 3.60
N THR A 52 -5.34 -1.80 2.53
CA THR A 52 -5.93 -2.78 1.60
C THR A 52 -4.97 -3.27 0.51
N GLY A 53 -3.75 -2.75 0.44
CA GLY A 53 -2.71 -3.19 -0.48
C GLY A 53 -2.86 -2.70 -1.92
N ASN A 54 -3.63 -1.63 -2.16
CA ASN A 54 -3.93 -1.17 -3.53
C ASN A 54 -2.66 -0.77 -4.33
N PHE A 55 -1.65 -0.18 -3.68
CA PHE A 55 -0.35 0.08 -4.33
C PHE A 55 0.43 -1.21 -4.60
N CYS A 56 0.40 -2.17 -3.68
CA CYS A 56 1.06 -3.47 -3.87
C CYS A 56 0.49 -4.20 -5.08
N GLN A 57 -0.84 -4.25 -5.19
CA GLN A 57 -1.53 -4.83 -6.33
C GLN A 57 -1.16 -4.11 -7.63
N ALA A 58 -1.21 -2.78 -7.64
CA ALA A 58 -0.87 -1.99 -8.83
C ALA A 58 0.56 -2.25 -9.32
N ILE A 59 1.55 -2.31 -8.40
CA ILE A 59 2.94 -2.62 -8.74
C ILE A 59 3.03 -4.03 -9.34
N ARG A 60 2.35 -5.03 -8.76
CA ARG A 60 2.37 -6.41 -9.29
C ARG A 60 1.74 -6.49 -10.68
N GLU A 61 0.57 -5.88 -10.88
CA GLU A 61 -0.12 -5.87 -12.17
C GLU A 61 0.73 -5.23 -13.27
N LEU A 62 1.24 -4.02 -13.03
CA LEU A 62 2.05 -3.28 -14.00
C LEU A 62 3.42 -3.92 -14.23
N SER A 63 3.90 -4.73 -13.28
CA SER A 63 5.13 -5.51 -13.45
C SER A 63 5.00 -6.68 -14.41
N LYS A 64 3.80 -7.26 -14.57
CA LYS A 64 3.59 -8.39 -15.48
C LYS A 64 3.89 -8.03 -16.93
N THR A 65 3.68 -6.77 -17.30
CA THR A 65 3.94 -6.24 -18.65
C THR A 65 5.32 -5.60 -18.78
N ASN A 66 6.12 -5.54 -17.71
CA ASN A 66 7.45 -4.93 -17.67
C ASN A 66 8.47 -5.85 -16.98
N SER A 67 8.91 -6.85 -17.73
CA SER A 67 9.84 -7.91 -17.28
C SER A 67 11.29 -7.46 -17.10
N SER A 68 11.66 -6.28 -17.61
CA SER A 68 13.03 -5.72 -17.55
C SER A 68 13.47 -5.35 -16.13
N ILE A 69 12.54 -5.29 -15.17
CA ILE A 69 12.81 -4.92 -13.78
C ILE A 69 12.27 -6.02 -12.87
N SER A 70 13.17 -6.68 -12.14
CA SER A 70 12.80 -7.58 -11.04
C SER A 70 12.30 -6.74 -9.86
N LYS A 71 11.09 -7.04 -9.37
CA LYS A 71 10.44 -6.23 -8.33
C LYS A 71 10.05 -7.10 -7.14
N LYS A 72 10.52 -6.71 -5.96
CA LYS A 72 10.09 -7.25 -4.66
C LYS A 72 9.25 -6.18 -3.97
N ILE A 73 8.21 -6.59 -3.27
CA ILE A 73 7.37 -5.69 -2.46
C ILE A 73 7.42 -6.17 -1.02
N LEU A 74 7.79 -5.27 -0.12
CA LEU A 74 7.68 -5.45 1.33
C LEU A 74 6.56 -4.53 1.80
N ALA A 75 5.45 -5.13 2.22
CA ALA A 75 4.26 -4.40 2.62
C ALA A 75 4.00 -4.60 4.11
N PHE A 76 3.69 -3.51 4.81
CA PHE A 76 3.51 -3.52 6.25
C PHE A 76 2.30 -2.67 6.64
N ASP A 77 1.55 -3.10 7.65
CA ASP A 77 0.43 -2.31 8.19
C ASP A 77 0.15 -2.67 9.65
N ILE A 78 -0.34 -1.72 10.44
CA ILE A 78 -0.74 -1.99 11.83
C ILE A 78 -1.99 -2.88 11.92
N GLU A 79 -2.87 -2.79 10.92
CA GLU A 79 -4.10 -3.56 10.76
C GLU A 79 -4.32 -3.96 9.29
N PRO A 80 -3.55 -4.93 8.77
CA PRO A 80 -3.64 -5.32 7.37
C PRO A 80 -5.06 -5.78 7.00
N LYS A 81 -5.60 -5.26 5.90
CA LYS A 81 -6.96 -5.57 5.43
C LYS A 81 -7.00 -6.52 4.24
N SER A 82 -5.86 -6.75 3.58
CA SER A 82 -5.74 -7.66 2.44
C SER A 82 -5.06 -8.97 2.82
N LYS A 83 -5.68 -10.09 2.42
CA LYS A 83 -5.08 -11.43 2.55
C LYS A 83 -4.20 -11.79 1.36
N GLN A 84 -4.41 -11.14 0.21
CA GLN A 84 -3.79 -11.46 -1.07
C GLN A 84 -2.42 -10.79 -1.23
N GLU A 85 -2.21 -9.64 -0.59
CA GLU A 85 -1.00 -8.84 -0.79
C GLU A 85 0.17 -9.20 0.14
N ASN A 86 0.00 -10.18 1.03
CA ASN A 86 1.00 -10.61 2.02
C ASN A 86 1.51 -9.44 2.88
N ILE A 87 0.60 -8.58 3.35
CA ILE A 87 0.93 -7.44 4.20
C ILE A 87 1.29 -7.95 5.59
N ILE A 88 2.50 -7.62 6.05
CA ILE A 88 3.02 -8.00 7.36
C ILE A 88 2.42 -7.07 8.41
N LYS A 89 1.81 -7.63 9.47
CA LYS A 89 1.31 -6.82 10.58
C LYS A 89 2.49 -6.23 11.36
N THR A 90 2.58 -4.90 11.45
CA THR A 90 3.69 -4.20 12.11
C THR A 90 3.22 -2.86 12.64
N ASN A 91 3.58 -2.55 13.89
CA ASN A 91 3.30 -1.26 14.51
C ASN A 91 4.51 -0.33 14.38
N PHE A 92 4.47 0.63 13.46
CA PHE A 92 5.53 1.65 13.31
C PHE A 92 5.33 2.88 14.18
N LEU A 93 4.27 2.93 15.01
CA LEU A 93 4.04 4.03 15.95
C LEU A 93 4.89 3.91 17.22
N THR A 94 5.53 2.76 17.42
CA THR A 94 6.37 2.45 18.58
C THR A 94 7.72 1.90 18.08
N LEU A 95 8.79 2.17 18.83
CA LEU A 95 10.16 1.70 18.52
C LEU A 95 10.55 0.41 19.26
N GLU A 96 9.56 -0.34 19.76
CA GLU A 96 9.78 -1.61 20.47
C GLU A 96 10.38 -2.70 19.56
#